data_AF-A0AAW6N6A2-F1
#
_entry.id   AF-A0AAW6N6A2-F1
#
_cell.length_a   1.000
_cell.length_b   1.000
_cell.length_c   1.000
_cell.angle_alpha   90.00
_cell.angle_beta   90.00
_cell.angle_gamma   90.00
#
_symmetry.space_group_name_H-M   'P 1'
#
loop_
_entity.id
_entity.type
_entity.pdbx_description
1 polymer ?
#
loop_
_entity_poly.entity_id
_entity_poly.type
_entity_poly.pdbx_seq_one_letter_code
_entity_poly.pdbx_strand_id
1 'polypeptide(L)'
;MSDTPDPPTVTPDVRSWITRFFDAIGWTEQIADDIAQGQENAAAEAAFDAIADIRANQRITDSRGGRGTVSITEVNGQTYVGVNSTNFTEEDRALAQSWENALEIPAGPAGRFARQVLYHAEAHTLMQIHRDSGGQMPAEMTIYVDRIACSACQNTLPDLVRVMGIETLTVRLDDGRIATVTRDGFFGDWQ
;
A
#
# COMPACT_ATOMS: atom_id res chain seq x y z
N MET A 1 1.37 -48.16 -2.94
CA MET A 1 2.32 -47.07 -3.22
C MET A 1 1.46 -45.92 -3.65
N SER A 2 1.20 -44.99 -2.74
CA SER A 2 0.30 -43.86 -2.96
C SER A 2 1.18 -42.63 -3.15
N ASP A 3 1.32 -42.20 -4.40
CA ASP A 3 1.93 -40.92 -4.75
C ASP A 3 1.04 -39.81 -4.19
N THR A 4 1.45 -39.27 -3.06
CA THR A 4 0.88 -38.05 -2.51
C THR A 4 1.67 -36.92 -3.17
N PRO A 5 1.04 -36.02 -3.95
CA PRO A 5 1.77 -34.89 -4.50
C PRO A 5 2.38 -34.07 -3.37
N ASP A 6 3.62 -33.63 -3.55
CA ASP A 6 4.30 -32.77 -2.60
C ASP A 6 3.42 -31.54 -2.30
N PRO A 7 3.32 -31.12 -1.02
CA PRO A 7 2.61 -29.90 -0.68
C PRO A 7 3.24 -28.72 -1.45
N PRO A 8 2.44 -27.75 -1.92
CA PRO A 8 2.96 -26.58 -2.62
C PRO A 8 4.01 -25.91 -1.75
N THR A 9 5.19 -25.68 -2.33
CA THR A 9 6.30 -24.96 -1.71
C THR A 9 5.76 -23.62 -1.22
N VAL A 10 5.69 -23.44 0.09
CA VAL A 10 5.33 -22.16 0.71
C VAL A 10 6.38 -21.16 0.25
N THR A 11 5.99 -20.28 -0.67
CA THR A 11 6.78 -19.08 -0.98
C THR A 11 7.04 -18.37 0.36
N PRO A 12 8.28 -17.97 0.67
CA PRO A 12 8.56 -17.19 1.87
C PRO A 12 7.52 -16.09 2.01
N ASP A 13 7.02 -15.88 3.23
CA ASP A 13 6.10 -14.79 3.52
C ASP A 13 6.58 -13.53 2.81
N VAL A 14 5.74 -13.00 1.93
CA VAL A 14 6.04 -11.87 1.07
C VAL A 14 6.49 -10.68 1.91
N ARG A 15 5.90 -10.50 3.11
CA ARG A 15 6.38 -9.50 4.07
C ARG A 15 7.80 -9.79 4.54
N SER A 16 8.06 -11.00 5.04
CA SER A 16 9.40 -11.37 5.49
C SER A 16 10.45 -11.30 4.38
N TRP A 17 10.09 -11.58 3.13
CA TRP A 17 10.99 -11.42 1.99
C TRP A 17 11.19 -9.95 1.65
N ILE A 18 10.13 -9.15 1.55
CA ILE A 18 10.21 -7.70 1.29
C ILE A 18 11.04 -7.02 2.37
N THR A 19 10.72 -7.16 3.66
CA THR A 19 11.48 -6.50 4.73
C THR A 19 12.97 -6.87 4.67
N ARG A 20 13.31 -8.15 4.52
CA ARG A 20 14.72 -8.59 4.43
C ARG A 20 15.41 -8.15 3.15
N PHE A 21 14.69 -8.09 2.03
CA PHE A 21 15.21 -7.65 0.74
C PHE A 21 15.53 -6.16 0.81
N PHE A 22 14.61 -5.36 1.33
CA PHE A 22 14.74 -3.92 1.47
C PHE A 22 15.84 -3.50 2.45
N ASP A 23 15.91 -4.16 3.61
CA ASP A 23 17.00 -3.96 4.56
C ASP A 23 18.37 -4.34 3.96
N ALA A 24 18.43 -5.42 3.17
CA ALA A 24 19.68 -5.90 2.58
C ALA A 24 20.22 -5.02 1.45
N ILE A 25 19.37 -4.27 0.76
CA ILE A 25 19.75 -3.39 -0.35
C ILE A 25 19.79 -1.90 0.04
N GLY A 26 19.48 -1.57 1.31
CA GLY A 26 19.65 -0.24 1.88
C GLY A 26 18.58 0.78 1.49
N TRP A 27 17.47 0.35 0.91
CA TRP A 27 16.44 1.26 0.40
C TRP A 27 15.66 1.97 1.47
N THR A 28 15.46 1.32 2.62
CA THR A 28 14.78 1.94 3.76
C THR A 28 15.55 3.16 4.26
N GLU A 29 16.87 3.04 4.38
CA GLU A 29 17.74 4.17 4.77
C GLU A 29 17.74 5.25 3.70
N GLN A 30 17.84 4.89 2.42
CA GLN A 30 17.88 5.87 1.33
C GLN A 30 16.59 6.69 1.21
N ILE A 31 15.41 6.04 1.21
CA ILE A 31 14.13 6.75 1.13
C ILE A 31 13.94 7.67 2.34
N ALA A 32 14.27 7.18 3.55
CA ALA A 32 14.16 7.98 4.78
C ALA A 32 15.10 9.20 4.75
N ASP A 33 16.35 9.01 4.32
CA ASP A 33 17.35 10.08 4.24
C ASP A 33 16.96 11.17 3.24
N ASP A 34 16.45 10.77 2.06
CA ASP A 34 16.00 11.71 1.03
C ASP A 34 14.78 12.51 1.51
N ILE A 35 13.82 11.86 2.20
CA ILE A 35 12.67 12.55 2.82
C ILE A 35 13.16 13.54 3.89
N ALA A 36 14.06 13.11 4.78
CA ALA A 36 14.58 13.95 5.85
C ALA A 36 15.38 15.16 5.32
N GLN A 37 15.98 15.04 4.13
CA GLN A 37 16.71 16.12 3.45
C GLN A 37 15.81 16.99 2.55
N GLY A 38 14.50 16.71 2.48
CA GLY A 38 13.56 17.42 1.61
C GLY A 38 13.78 17.16 0.12
N GLN A 39 14.44 16.05 -0.23
CA GLN A 39 14.75 15.64 -1.60
C GLN A 39 13.63 14.77 -2.17
N GLU A 40 12.42 15.31 -2.24
CA GLU A 40 11.20 14.55 -2.58
C GLU A 40 11.30 13.78 -3.92
N ASN A 41 12.06 14.29 -4.88
CA ASN A 41 12.27 13.63 -6.17
C ASN A 41 13.24 12.45 -6.08
N ALA A 42 14.29 12.55 -5.26
CA ALA A 42 15.21 11.45 -5.00
C ALA A 42 14.49 10.33 -4.24
N ALA A 43 13.71 10.68 -3.22
CA ALA A 43 12.86 9.73 -2.50
C ALA A 43 11.86 9.03 -3.44
N ALA A 44 11.29 9.75 -4.41
CA ALA A 44 10.42 9.17 -5.42
C ALA A 44 11.16 8.19 -6.34
N GLU A 45 12.33 8.58 -6.85
CA GLU A 45 13.18 7.72 -7.69
C GLU A 45 13.53 6.42 -6.96
N ALA A 46 14.02 6.52 -5.72
CA ALA A 46 14.33 5.36 -4.88
C ALA A 46 13.09 4.49 -4.64
N ALA A 47 11.93 5.09 -4.38
CA ALA A 47 10.68 4.34 -4.20
C ALA A 47 10.20 3.62 -5.47
N PHE A 48 10.38 4.20 -6.66
CA PHE A 48 9.97 3.58 -7.91
C PHE A 48 10.95 2.53 -8.42
N ASP A 49 12.25 2.75 -8.23
CA ASP A 49 13.25 1.67 -8.34
C ASP A 49 12.86 0.52 -7.42
N ALA A 50 12.31 0.87 -6.23
CA ALA A 50 11.86 -0.14 -5.31
C ALA A 50 10.70 -1.00 -5.73
N ILE A 51 9.71 -0.37 -6.35
CA ILE A 51 8.62 -1.10 -6.95
C ILE A 51 9.12 -1.92 -8.16
N ALA A 52 10.11 -1.44 -8.91
CA ALA A 52 10.67 -2.17 -10.04
C ALA A 52 11.32 -3.50 -9.60
N ASP A 53 12.11 -3.53 -8.53
CA ASP A 53 12.72 -4.78 -8.07
C ASP A 53 11.72 -5.75 -7.43
N ILE A 54 10.71 -5.24 -6.71
CA ILE A 54 9.60 -6.09 -6.25
C ILE A 54 9.00 -6.82 -7.45
N ARG A 55 8.76 -6.10 -8.55
CA ARG A 55 8.17 -6.68 -9.77
C ARG A 55 9.11 -7.62 -10.51
N ALA A 56 10.42 -7.40 -10.45
CA ALA A 56 11.40 -8.29 -11.03
C ALA A 56 11.47 -9.64 -10.31
N ASN A 57 11.22 -9.65 -8.99
CA ASN A 57 11.37 -10.84 -8.15
C ASN A 57 10.03 -11.50 -7.77
N GLN A 58 8.92 -10.77 -7.87
CA GLN A 58 7.61 -11.25 -7.47
C GLN A 58 6.52 -10.90 -8.48
N ARG A 59 5.73 -11.92 -8.81
CA ARG A 59 4.57 -11.76 -9.69
C ARG A 59 3.40 -11.15 -8.90
N ILE A 60 3.15 -9.86 -9.12
CA ILE A 60 2.00 -9.12 -8.58
C ILE A 60 0.94 -8.94 -9.66
N THR A 61 -0.23 -9.58 -9.49
CA THR A 61 -1.31 -9.59 -10.50
C THR A 61 -2.61 -8.93 -10.04
N ASP A 62 -3.41 -8.45 -10.99
CA ASP A 62 -4.80 -8.08 -10.74
C ASP A 62 -5.74 -9.30 -10.81
N SER A 63 -7.02 -9.09 -10.52
CA SER A 63 -8.04 -10.15 -10.51
C SER A 63 -8.31 -10.79 -11.89
N ARG A 64 -7.79 -10.20 -12.97
CA ARG A 64 -7.89 -10.70 -14.35
C ARG A 64 -6.57 -11.34 -14.81
N GLY A 65 -5.58 -11.48 -13.92
CA GLY A 65 -4.25 -11.99 -14.23
C GLY A 65 -3.34 -10.99 -14.95
N GLY A 66 -3.78 -9.73 -15.08
CA GLY A 66 -2.98 -8.61 -15.58
C GLY A 66 -2.01 -8.09 -14.52
N ARG A 67 -1.36 -6.95 -14.79
CA ARG A 67 -0.43 -6.29 -13.85
C ARG A 67 -1.22 -5.84 -12.61
N GLY A 68 -0.83 -6.26 -11.41
CA GLY A 68 -1.40 -5.77 -10.16
C GLY A 68 -0.86 -4.38 -9.78
N THR A 69 -1.29 -3.81 -8.66
CA THR A 69 -0.80 -2.51 -8.15
C THR A 69 0.12 -2.75 -6.96
N VAL A 70 1.22 -2.00 -6.90
CA VAL A 70 2.13 -1.95 -5.77
C VAL A 70 2.21 -0.51 -5.27
N SER A 71 2.23 -0.35 -3.96
CA SER A 71 2.50 0.92 -3.31
C SER A 71 3.57 0.75 -2.25
N ILE A 72 4.32 1.82 -1.99
CA ILE A 72 5.39 1.83 -1.02
C ILE A 72 5.44 3.16 -0.27
N THR A 73 5.83 3.12 0.98
CA THR A 73 6.14 4.30 1.78
C THR A 73 7.12 3.93 2.90
N GLU A 74 7.69 4.93 3.52
CA GLU A 74 8.57 4.83 4.68
C GLU A 74 7.91 5.62 5.81
N VAL A 75 7.84 5.00 7.00
CA VAL A 75 7.41 5.64 8.23
C VAL A 75 8.31 5.21 9.38
N ASN A 76 9.00 6.17 10.02
CA ASN A 76 9.85 5.98 11.19
C ASN A 76 11.00 4.96 11.02
N GLY A 77 11.70 5.01 9.90
CA GLY A 77 12.76 4.08 9.52
C GLY A 77 12.26 2.71 9.08
N GLN A 78 10.96 2.56 8.77
CA GLN A 78 10.37 1.30 8.35
C GLN A 78 9.65 1.43 7.02
N THR A 79 10.02 0.58 6.06
CA THR A 79 9.35 0.52 4.77
C THR A 79 8.11 -0.36 4.83
N TYR A 80 7.02 0.14 4.24
CA TYR A 80 5.75 -0.56 4.11
C TYR A 80 5.40 -0.73 2.65
N VAL A 81 5.04 -1.96 2.26
CA VAL A 81 4.63 -2.27 0.88
C VAL A 81 3.17 -2.73 0.87
N GLY A 82 2.36 -2.04 0.07
CA GLY A 82 0.99 -2.40 -0.24
C GLY A 82 0.88 -3.09 -1.60
N VAL A 83 -0.12 -3.96 -1.73
CA VAL A 83 -0.44 -4.67 -2.96
C VAL A 83 -1.96 -4.80 -3.08
N ASN A 84 -2.50 -5.01 -4.28
CA ASN A 84 -3.93 -5.31 -4.41
C ASN A 84 -4.26 -6.73 -3.92
N SER A 85 -5.49 -6.92 -3.46
CA SER A 85 -5.98 -8.13 -2.76
C SER A 85 -5.88 -9.47 -3.47
N THR A 86 -5.63 -9.49 -4.77
CA THR A 86 -5.28 -10.73 -5.48
C THR A 86 -3.98 -11.33 -4.93
N ASN A 87 -3.13 -10.51 -4.33
CA ASN A 87 -1.82 -10.87 -3.79
C ASN A 87 -1.79 -10.86 -2.25
N PHE A 88 -2.94 -10.68 -1.59
CA PHE A 88 -3.03 -10.71 -0.12
C PHE A 88 -2.77 -12.10 0.44
N THR A 89 -2.03 -12.13 1.55
CA THR A 89 -1.98 -13.26 2.47
C THR A 89 -3.30 -13.42 3.23
N GLU A 90 -3.43 -14.49 4.02
CA GLU A 90 -4.57 -14.64 4.93
C GLU A 90 -4.61 -13.52 5.98
N GLU A 91 -3.44 -13.11 6.49
CA GLU A 91 -3.32 -12.02 7.46
C GLU A 91 -3.78 -10.68 6.86
N ASP A 92 -3.40 -10.39 5.61
CA ASP A 92 -3.80 -9.14 4.95
C ASP A 92 -5.31 -9.08 4.71
N ARG A 93 -5.94 -10.24 4.41
CA ARG A 93 -7.40 -10.34 4.32
C ARG A 93 -8.06 -10.10 5.66
N ALA A 94 -7.52 -10.68 6.73
CA ALA A 94 -8.04 -10.45 8.08
C ALA A 94 -7.89 -8.98 8.50
N LEU A 95 -6.78 -8.33 8.14
CA LEU A 95 -6.57 -6.91 8.37
C LEU A 95 -7.62 -6.06 7.63
N ALA A 96 -7.81 -6.27 6.33
CA ALA A 96 -8.83 -5.57 5.56
C ALA A 96 -10.24 -5.77 6.15
N GLN A 97 -10.57 -7.00 6.56
CA GLN A 97 -11.84 -7.32 7.19
C GLN A 97 -12.03 -6.63 8.55
N SER A 98 -10.98 -6.50 9.36
CA SER A 98 -11.04 -5.74 10.61
C SER A 98 -11.37 -4.27 10.39
N TRP A 99 -10.85 -3.68 9.31
CA TRP A 99 -11.14 -2.30 8.94
C TRP A 99 -12.53 -2.11 8.35
N GLU A 100 -13.07 -3.09 7.63
CA GLU A 100 -14.49 -3.08 7.24
C GLU A 100 -15.40 -2.93 8.46
N ASN A 101 -15.10 -3.69 9.51
CA ASN A 101 -15.86 -3.65 10.76
C ASN A 101 -15.66 -2.33 11.50
N ALA A 102 -14.41 -1.84 11.60
CA ALA A 102 -14.09 -0.60 12.31
C ALA A 102 -14.71 0.64 11.64
N LEU A 103 -14.81 0.65 10.31
CA LEU A 103 -15.44 1.72 9.54
C LEU A 103 -16.96 1.55 9.42
N GLU A 104 -17.54 0.51 10.05
CA GLU A 104 -18.96 0.18 10.00
C GLU A 104 -19.51 0.14 8.56
N ILE A 105 -18.72 -0.38 7.61
CA ILE A 105 -19.08 -0.35 6.18
C ILE A 105 -20.40 -1.10 5.97
N PRO A 106 -21.44 -0.46 5.39
CA PRO A 106 -22.74 -1.10 5.24
C PRO A 106 -22.69 -2.43 4.50
N ALA A 107 -23.48 -3.40 4.98
CA ALA A 107 -23.67 -4.65 4.27
C ALA A 107 -24.34 -4.43 2.90
N GLY A 108 -24.11 -5.35 1.97
CA GLY A 108 -24.76 -5.34 0.66
C GLY A 108 -24.20 -4.26 -0.31
N PRO A 109 -25.02 -3.82 -1.28
CA PRO A 109 -24.56 -2.93 -2.35
C PRO A 109 -24.08 -1.56 -1.87
N ALA A 110 -24.66 -1.03 -0.78
CA ALA A 110 -24.37 0.30 -0.28
C ALA A 110 -22.90 0.47 0.17
N GLY A 111 -22.31 -0.55 0.81
CA GLY A 111 -20.92 -0.52 1.22
C GLY A 111 -19.93 -1.15 0.24
N ARG A 112 -20.38 -1.58 -0.96
CA ARG A 112 -19.53 -2.32 -1.90
C ARG A 112 -18.29 -1.52 -2.32
N PHE A 113 -18.46 -0.25 -2.65
CA PHE A 113 -17.35 0.60 -3.11
C PHE A 113 -16.34 0.87 -2.00
N ALA A 114 -16.82 1.28 -0.82
CA ALA A 114 -15.96 1.50 0.35
C ALA A 114 -15.19 0.23 0.73
N ARG A 115 -15.89 -0.92 0.73
CA ARG A 115 -15.27 -2.24 0.96
C ARG A 115 -14.16 -2.51 -0.03
N GLN A 116 -14.42 -2.32 -1.33
CA GLN A 116 -13.44 -2.61 -2.38
C GLN A 116 -12.12 -1.85 -2.20
N VAL A 117 -12.16 -0.60 -1.73
CA VAL A 117 -10.95 0.22 -1.55
C VAL A 117 -10.01 -0.35 -0.50
N LEU A 118 -10.53 -0.97 0.57
CA LEU A 118 -9.72 -1.64 1.59
C LEU A 118 -8.90 -2.81 1.04
N TYR A 119 -9.22 -3.28 -0.16
CA TYR A 119 -8.54 -4.37 -0.85
C TYR A 119 -7.57 -3.87 -1.94
N HIS A 120 -7.29 -2.56 -1.99
CA HIS A 120 -6.32 -1.95 -2.90
C HIS A 120 -5.00 -1.65 -2.18
N ALA A 121 -3.95 -1.39 -2.97
CA ALA A 121 -2.57 -1.30 -2.48
C ALA A 121 -2.39 -0.13 -1.49
N GLU A 122 -2.99 1.01 -1.80
CA GLU A 122 -2.88 2.24 -1.01
C GLU A 122 -3.47 2.03 0.39
N ALA A 123 -4.72 1.54 0.45
CA ALA A 123 -5.36 1.21 1.71
C ALA A 123 -4.61 0.10 2.46
N HIS A 124 -4.12 -0.92 1.75
CA HIS A 124 -3.30 -1.97 2.37
C HIS A 124 -2.06 -1.40 3.06
N THR A 125 -1.39 -0.43 2.44
CA THR A 125 -0.21 0.23 3.04
C THR A 125 -0.60 0.99 4.31
N LEU A 126 -1.64 1.82 4.25
CA LEU A 126 -2.09 2.62 5.39
C LEU A 126 -2.56 1.75 6.57
N MET A 127 -3.29 0.66 6.29
CA MET A 127 -3.76 -0.26 7.32
C MET A 127 -2.60 -0.99 8.00
N GLN A 128 -1.53 -1.32 7.27
CA GLN A 128 -0.33 -1.93 7.84
C GLN A 128 0.39 -0.97 8.78
N ILE A 129 0.61 0.27 8.34
CA ILE A 129 1.26 1.30 9.16
C ILE A 129 0.46 1.52 10.43
N HIS A 130 -0.86 1.68 10.32
CA HIS A 130 -1.72 1.91 11.48
C HIS A 130 -1.69 0.72 12.46
N ARG A 131 -1.64 -0.52 11.96
CA ARG A 131 -1.49 -1.70 12.82
C ARG A 131 -0.16 -1.68 13.56
N ASP A 132 0.93 -1.46 12.82
CA ASP A 132 2.30 -1.61 13.35
C ASP A 132 2.72 -0.43 14.23
N SER A 133 2.13 0.76 14.03
CA SER A 133 2.32 1.94 14.88
C SER A 133 1.37 2.00 16.08
N GLY A 134 0.49 1.02 16.25
CA GLY A 134 -0.55 1.06 17.30
C GLY A 134 -1.54 2.21 17.13
N GLY A 135 -1.79 2.63 15.88
CA GLY A 135 -2.67 3.73 15.51
C GLY A 135 -2.02 5.12 15.50
N GLN A 136 -0.71 5.21 15.73
CA GLN A 136 0.03 6.46 15.65
C GLN A 136 0.48 6.72 14.21
N MET A 137 -0.39 7.35 13.44
CA MET A 137 -0.07 7.74 12.06
C MET A 137 0.66 9.09 12.04
N PRO A 138 1.61 9.29 11.10
CA PRO A 138 2.12 10.63 10.81
C PRO A 138 0.97 11.56 10.39
N ALA A 139 1.01 12.81 10.84
CA ALA A 139 0.04 13.83 10.40
C ALA A 139 0.18 14.08 8.88
N GLU A 140 1.41 14.02 8.37
CA GLU A 140 1.72 14.18 6.96
C GLU A 140 2.59 13.01 6.49
N MET A 141 2.25 12.41 5.35
CA MET A 141 3.03 11.32 4.77
C MET A 141 2.87 11.22 3.26
N THR A 142 3.85 10.62 2.58
CA THR A 142 3.82 10.35 1.14
C THR A 142 3.77 8.86 0.88
N ILE A 143 2.88 8.41 0.00
CA ILE A 143 2.86 7.05 -0.55
C ILE A 143 3.15 7.11 -2.06
N TYR A 144 4.03 6.23 -2.51
CA TYR A 144 4.38 6.08 -3.92
C TYR A 144 3.63 4.88 -4.47
N VAL A 145 2.94 5.07 -5.60
CA VAL A 145 2.06 4.05 -6.18
C VAL A 145 2.37 3.95 -7.66
N ASP A 146 2.56 2.75 -8.18
CA ASP A 146 2.98 2.59 -9.58
C ASP A 146 1.84 2.53 -10.60
N ARG A 147 0.61 2.80 -10.14
CA ARG A 147 -0.58 2.85 -10.97
C ARG A 147 -1.57 3.87 -10.42
N ILE A 148 -2.30 4.51 -11.33
CA ILE A 148 -3.42 5.40 -11.01
C ILE A 148 -4.43 4.69 -10.12
N ALA A 149 -4.78 5.31 -8.99
CA ALA A 149 -5.84 4.84 -8.11
C ALA A 149 -7.19 4.99 -8.83
N CYS A 150 -8.03 3.96 -8.76
CA CYS A 150 -9.33 4.00 -9.41
C CYS A 150 -10.28 5.01 -8.75
N SER A 151 -11.39 5.34 -9.42
CA SER A 151 -12.40 6.28 -8.92
C SER A 151 -12.98 5.90 -7.55
N ALA A 152 -12.98 4.61 -7.19
CA ALA A 152 -13.38 4.18 -5.85
C ALA A 152 -12.40 4.67 -4.79
N CYS A 153 -11.09 4.54 -5.02
CA CYS A 153 -10.06 5.04 -4.09
C CYS A 153 -10.18 6.54 -3.85
N GLN A 154 -10.40 7.33 -4.91
CA GLN A 154 -10.55 8.78 -4.79
C GLN A 154 -11.69 9.18 -3.85
N ASN A 155 -12.77 8.41 -3.83
CA ASN A 155 -13.94 8.68 -2.99
C ASN A 155 -13.80 8.16 -1.55
N THR A 156 -13.01 7.12 -1.31
CA THR A 156 -12.94 6.45 0.02
C THR A 156 -11.66 6.75 0.78
N LEU A 157 -10.55 7.07 0.10
CA LEU A 157 -9.30 7.45 0.78
C LEU A 157 -9.48 8.64 1.73
N PRO A 158 -10.27 9.70 1.42
CA PRO A 158 -10.55 10.79 2.37
C PRO A 158 -11.14 10.33 3.71
N ASP A 159 -12.03 9.34 3.70
CA ASP A 159 -12.60 8.76 4.92
C ASP A 159 -11.56 7.95 5.70
N LEU A 160 -10.70 7.21 4.99
CA LEU A 160 -9.65 6.42 5.60
C LEU A 160 -8.61 7.31 6.28
N VAL A 161 -8.10 8.34 5.59
CA VAL A 161 -7.12 9.29 6.18
C VAL A 161 -7.71 10.02 7.38
N ARG A 162 -9.01 10.39 7.32
CA ARG A 162 -9.73 11.01 8.43
C ARG A 162 -9.79 10.11 9.66
N VAL A 163 -10.16 8.85 9.50
CA VAL A 163 -10.27 7.90 10.63
C VAL A 163 -8.90 7.56 11.21
N MET A 164 -7.89 7.50 10.36
CA MET A 164 -6.50 7.20 10.74
C MET A 164 -5.76 8.41 11.35
N GLY A 165 -6.37 9.59 11.38
CA GLY A 165 -5.76 10.81 11.94
C GLY A 165 -4.66 11.42 11.08
N ILE A 166 -4.62 11.09 9.78
CA ILE A 166 -3.70 11.70 8.82
C ILE A 166 -4.31 13.01 8.33
N GLU A 167 -3.59 14.12 8.47
CA GLU A 167 -4.02 15.43 8.00
C GLU A 167 -3.82 15.55 6.49
N THR A 168 -2.65 15.14 6.00
CA THR A 168 -2.28 15.18 4.59
C THR A 168 -1.60 13.88 4.15
N LEU A 169 -2.21 13.17 3.20
CA LEU A 169 -1.58 12.08 2.47
C LEU A 169 -1.25 12.54 1.06
N THR A 170 0.03 12.58 0.72
CA THR A 170 0.48 12.79 -0.65
C THR A 170 0.60 11.44 -1.35
N VAL A 171 -0.01 11.31 -2.53
CA VAL A 171 0.11 10.13 -3.37
C VAL A 171 0.87 10.51 -4.63
N ARG A 172 2.03 9.88 -4.85
CA ARG A 172 2.88 10.12 -6.03
C ARG A 172 2.84 8.92 -6.98
N LEU A 173 2.71 9.20 -8.28
CA LEU A 173 2.76 8.20 -9.36
C LEU A 173 4.14 8.20 -10.05
N ASP A 174 4.43 7.09 -10.73
CA ASP A 174 5.69 6.87 -11.45
C ASP A 174 5.92 7.86 -12.60
N ASP A 175 4.84 8.38 -13.18
CA ASP A 175 4.87 9.42 -14.20
C ASP A 175 4.92 10.85 -13.65
N GLY A 176 5.13 11.00 -12.34
CA GLY A 176 5.31 12.29 -11.66
C GLY A 176 4.02 13.00 -11.28
N ARG A 177 2.85 12.42 -11.58
CA ARG A 177 1.56 12.94 -11.09
C ARG A 177 1.46 12.84 -9.58
N ILE A 178 0.76 13.80 -8.98
CA ILE A 178 0.62 13.94 -7.54
C ILE A 178 -0.84 14.21 -7.20
N ALA A 179 -1.36 13.47 -6.23
CA ALA A 179 -2.57 13.82 -5.53
C ALA A 179 -2.31 14.12 -4.06
N THR A 180 -3.15 14.98 -3.51
CA THR A 180 -3.25 15.27 -2.09
C THR A 180 -4.59 14.76 -1.60
N VAL A 181 -4.57 13.89 -0.60
CA VAL A 181 -5.75 13.39 0.09
C VAL A 181 -5.79 13.98 1.49
N THR A 182 -6.89 14.63 1.81
CA THR A 182 -7.17 15.12 3.17
C THR A 182 -8.55 14.63 3.58
N ARG A 183 -8.94 14.91 4.83
CA ARG A 183 -10.33 14.68 5.28
C ARG A 183 -11.39 15.40 4.43
N ASP A 184 -11.00 16.46 3.72
CA ASP A 184 -11.90 17.33 2.96
C ASP A 184 -12.02 16.89 1.49
N GLY A 185 -11.19 15.94 1.04
CA GLY A 185 -11.31 15.36 -0.29
C GLY A 185 -10.01 14.86 -0.90
N PHE A 186 -10.11 14.59 -2.20
CA PHE A 186 -9.02 14.13 -3.05
C PHE A 186 -8.75 15.20 -4.11
N PHE A 187 -7.53 15.72 -4.15
CA PHE A 187 -7.13 16.87 -4.98
C PHE A 187 -5.89 16.55 -5.79
N GLY A 188 -5.64 17.29 -6.87
CA GLY A 188 -4.40 17.19 -7.66
C GLY A 188 -4.61 16.59 -9.05
N ASP A 189 -3.49 16.35 -9.73
CA ASP A 189 -3.46 15.83 -11.10
C ASP A 189 -3.44 14.30 -11.05
N TRP A 190 -4.62 13.70 -11.23
CA TRP A 190 -4.85 12.27 -11.06
C TRP A 190 -5.56 11.61 -12.25
N GLN A 191 -5.88 12.38 -13.29
CA GLN A 191 -6.57 11.90 -14.49
C GLN A 191 -5.60 11.60 -15.63
#